data_AF-A0A8H9WKN6-F1
#
_entry.id   AF-A0A8H9WKN6-F1
#
_cell.length_a   1.000
_cell.length_b   1.000
_cell.length_c   1.000
_cell.angle_alpha   90.00
_cell.angle_beta   90.00
_cell.angle_gamma   90.00
#
_symmetry.space_group_name_H-M   'P 1'
#
loop_
_entity.id
_entity.type
_entity.pdbx_description
1 polymer ?
#
loop_
_entity_poly.entity_id
_entity_poly.type
_entity_poly.pdbx_seq_one_letter_code
_entity_poly.pdbx_strand_id
1 'polypeptide(L)'
;MRSVAITNLAVTWKPKFLIQNILKGKQKKYPRTINVTDKSKVLVEQWGLADHSYNVLVFGPSGNLLFNKSGALSAADVENLTAMVWSAISN
;
A
#
# COMPACT_ATOMS: atom_id res chain seq x y z
N MET A 1 8.50 -12.37 -0.02
CA MET A 1 7.50 -11.30 0.14
C MET A 1 7.85 -10.12 -0.76
N ARG A 2 6.91 -9.61 -1.55
CA ARG A 2 7.06 -8.36 -2.32
C ARG A 2 6.11 -7.32 -1.75
N SER A 3 6.52 -6.05 -1.74
CA SER A 3 5.67 -4.95 -1.28
C SER A 3 5.52 -3.93 -2.40
N VAL A 4 4.31 -3.41 -2.57
CA VAL A 4 3.98 -2.37 -3.54
C VAL A 4 3.35 -1.21 -2.79
N ALA A 5 3.92 -0.02 -2.95
CA ALA A 5 3.38 1.21 -2.39
C ALA A 5 2.75 2.03 -3.51
N ILE A 6 1.44 2.25 -3.42
CA ILE A 6 0.67 2.95 -4.46
C ILE A 6 0.29 4.34 -3.93
N THR A 7 0.70 5.39 -4.64
CA THR A 7 0.32 6.77 -4.31
C THR A 7 -0.73 7.26 -5.30
N ASN A 8 -1.93 7.57 -4.80
CA ASN A 8 -2.96 8.23 -5.58
C ASN A 8 -2.59 9.71 -5.79
N LEU A 9 -2.34 10.08 -7.04
CA LEU A 9 -1.97 11.44 -7.44
C LEU A 9 -3.17 12.32 -7.77
N ALA A 10 -4.35 11.76 -8.02
CA ALA A 10 -5.55 12.54 -8.34
C ALA A 10 -6.05 13.37 -7.14
N VAL A 11 -5.65 12.99 -5.93
CA VAL A 11 -6.05 13.65 -4.67
C VAL A 11 -4.99 14.66 -4.19
N THR A 12 -3.83 14.72 -4.84
CA THR A 12 -2.71 15.50 -4.32
C THR A 12 -2.74 16.95 -4.81
N TRP A 13 -2.62 17.89 -3.88
CA TRP A 13 -2.43 19.31 -4.19
C TRP A 13 -0.95 19.67 -4.43
N LYS A 14 -0.02 18.73 -4.18
CA LYS A 14 1.43 19.00 -4.21
C LYS A 14 1.95 19.12 -5.64
N PRO A 15 2.94 19.99 -5.90
CA PRO A 15 3.61 20.05 -7.21
C PRO A 15 4.28 18.72 -7.60
N LYS A 16 4.28 18.41 -8.90
CA LYS A 16 4.84 17.15 -9.44
C LYS A 16 6.29 16.88 -9.03
N PHE A 17 7.16 17.89 -9.06
CA PHE A 17 8.58 17.73 -8.71
C PHE A 17 8.77 17.35 -7.22
N LEU A 18 7.95 17.90 -6.33
CA LEU A 18 8.02 17.62 -4.90
C LEU A 18 7.65 16.15 -4.61
N ILE A 19 6.61 15.66 -5.29
CA ILE A 19 6.17 14.26 -5.17
C ILE A 19 7.26 13.32 -5.66
N GLN A 20 7.88 13.61 -6.81
CA GLN A 20 8.97 12.79 -7.34
C GLN A 20 10.15 12.74 -6.37
N ASN A 21 10.51 13.85 -5.71
CA ASN A 21 11.56 13.87 -4.71
C ASN A 21 11.20 13.01 -3.49
N ILE A 22 9.96 13.09 -3.00
CA ILE A 22 9.47 12.24 -1.91
C ILE A 22 9.52 10.76 -2.30
N LEU A 23 9.05 10.40 -3.50
CA LEU A 23 9.08 9.02 -3.99
C LEU A 23 10.49 8.49 -4.16
N LYS A 24 11.44 9.31 -4.67
CA LYS A 24 12.87 8.96 -4.74
C LYS A 24 13.44 8.70 -3.34
N GLY A 25 13.10 9.54 -2.36
CA GLY A 25 13.49 9.34 -0.96
C GLY A 25 12.94 8.04 -0.38
N LYS A 26 11.66 7.74 -0.62
CA LYS A 26 11.03 6.47 -0.21
C LYS A 26 11.67 5.26 -0.87
N GLN A 27 12.00 5.33 -2.16
CA GLN A 27 12.66 4.23 -2.87
C GLN A 27 14.05 3.94 -2.29
N LYS A 28 14.82 4.98 -1.92
CA LYS A 28 16.11 4.81 -1.25
C LYS A 28 15.95 4.18 0.14
N LYS A 29 14.94 4.60 0.91
CA LYS A 29 14.66 4.08 2.26
C LYS A 29 14.10 2.65 2.25
N TYR A 30 13.31 2.30 1.24
CA TYR A 30 12.63 1.02 1.10
C TYR A 30 12.96 0.37 -0.26
N PRO A 31 14.20 -0.10 -0.45
CA PRO A 31 14.68 -0.55 -1.77
C PRO A 31 13.95 -1.78 -2.31
N ARG A 32 13.30 -2.57 -1.44
CA ARG A 32 12.51 -3.77 -1.80
C ARG A 32 11.03 -3.48 -2.02
N THR A 33 10.61 -2.21 -1.93
CA THR A 33 9.24 -1.78 -2.21
C THR A 33 9.17 -1.19 -3.60
N ILE A 34 8.22 -1.68 -4.41
CA ILE A 34 7.92 -1.12 -5.72
C ILE A 34 6.99 0.08 -5.50
N ASN A 35 7.47 1.28 -5.78
CA ASN A 35 6.63 2.48 -5.71
C ASN A 35 5.95 2.72 -7.06
N VAL A 36 4.63 2.80 -7.06
CA VAL A 36 3.82 3.13 -8.24
C VAL A 36 2.85 4.25 -7.93
N THR A 37 2.36 4.91 -8.98
CA THR A 37 1.44 6.04 -8.88
C THR A 37 0.14 5.72 -9.59
N ASP A 38 -0.98 5.95 -8.93
CA ASP A 38 -2.32 5.90 -9.51
C ASP A 38 -2.76 7.32 -9.86
N LYS A 39 -2.91 7.62 -11.15
CA LYS A 39 -3.27 8.97 -11.62
C LYS A 39 -4.77 9.17 -11.78
N SER A 40 -5.55 8.09 -11.73
CA SER A 40 -6.95 8.08 -12.14
C SER A 40 -7.86 7.51 -11.06
N LYS A 41 -7.40 7.45 -9.81
CA LYS A 41 -8.15 6.87 -8.68
C LYS A 41 -8.65 5.44 -8.91
N VAL A 42 -7.98 4.64 -9.76
CA VAL A 42 -8.42 3.28 -10.11
C VAL A 42 -8.69 2.42 -8.87
N LEU A 43 -7.84 2.53 -7.85
CA LEU A 43 -8.01 1.72 -6.63
C LEU A 43 -9.20 2.17 -5.76
N VAL A 44 -9.59 3.44 -5.83
CA VAL A 44 -10.79 3.92 -5.11
C VAL A 44 -12.02 3.55 -5.91
N GLU A 45 -12.04 3.90 -7.21
CA GLU A 45 -13.24 3.82 -8.03
C GLU A 45 -13.56 2.39 -8.49
N GLN A 46 -12.55 1.60 -8.87
CA GLN A 46 -12.77 0.25 -9.40
C GLN A 46 -12.63 -0.83 -8.33
N TRP A 47 -11.73 -0.64 -7.36
CA TRP A 47 -11.50 -1.63 -6.30
C TRP A 47 -12.28 -1.33 -5.02
N GLY A 48 -12.95 -0.16 -4.94
CA GLY A 48 -13.78 0.21 -3.80
C GLY A 48 -12.99 0.50 -2.53
N LEU A 49 -11.71 0.86 -2.62
CA LEU A 49 -10.92 1.24 -1.44
C LEU A 49 -11.36 2.60 -0.89
N ALA A 50 -11.16 2.81 0.41
CA ALA A 50 -11.53 4.07 1.04
C ALA A 50 -10.75 5.26 0.43
N ASP A 51 -11.47 6.29 -0.03
CA ASP A 51 -10.88 7.53 -0.52
C ASP A 51 -10.28 8.34 0.64
N HIS A 52 -9.28 9.18 0.33
CA HIS A 52 -8.57 10.03 1.31
C HIS A 52 -8.02 9.27 2.53
N SER A 53 -7.75 7.97 2.39
CA SER A 53 -7.32 7.10 3.48
C SER A 53 -6.08 6.28 3.10
N TYR A 54 -5.41 5.74 4.11
CA TYR A 54 -4.44 4.67 3.92
C TYR A 54 -5.20 3.36 3.75
N ASN A 55 -4.78 2.53 2.80
CA ASN A 55 -5.35 1.20 2.60
C ASN A 55 -4.20 0.19 2.62
N VAL A 56 -4.35 -0.87 3.40
CA VAL A 56 -3.39 -1.96 3.51
C VAL A 56 -4.06 -3.25 3.07
N LEU A 57 -3.49 -3.87 2.03
CA LEU A 57 -3.98 -5.10 1.46
C LEU A 57 -2.87 -6.15 1.50
N VAL A 58 -3.25 -7.41 1.76
CA VAL A 58 -2.37 -8.57 1.61
C VAL A 58 -3.00 -9.55 0.65
N PHE A 59 -2.23 -9.93 -0.35
CA PHE A 59 -2.60 -10.96 -1.30
C PHE A 59 -1.78 -12.22 -1.04
N GLY A 60 -2.44 -13.37 -1.08
CA GLY A 60 -1.80 -14.68 -1.05
C GLY A 60 -1.07 -14.99 -2.37
N PRO A 61 -0.26 -16.06 -2.42
CA PRO A 61 0.50 -16.43 -3.61
C PRO A 61 -0.36 -16.71 -4.86
N SER A 62 -1.61 -17.15 -4.68
CA SER A 62 -2.59 -17.37 -5.76
C SER A 62 -3.36 -16.10 -6.17
N GLY A 63 -3.06 -14.95 -5.56
CA GLY A 63 -3.71 -13.67 -5.86
C GLY A 63 -5.01 -13.42 -5.11
N ASN A 64 -5.40 -14.29 -4.19
CA ASN A 64 -6.57 -14.07 -3.32
C ASN A 64 -6.28 -13.01 -2.25
N LEU A 65 -7.26 -12.18 -1.91
CA LEU A 65 -7.15 -11.17 -0.86
C LEU A 65 -7.29 -11.84 0.52
N LEU A 66 -6.23 -11.75 1.33
CA LEU A 66 -6.17 -12.32 2.68
C LEU A 66 -6.49 -11.30 3.77
N PHE A 67 -6.20 -10.02 3.51
CA PHE A 67 -6.42 -8.94 4.45
C PHE A 67 -6.70 -7.63 3.71
N ASN A 68 -7.63 -6.85 4.23
CA ASN A 68 -7.89 -5.49 3.79
C ASN A 68 -8.27 -4.63 5.01
N LYS A 69 -7.55 -3.53 5.21
CA LYS A 69 -7.91 -2.53 6.21
C LYS A 69 -7.66 -1.12 5.69
N SER A 70 -8.66 -0.28 5.87
CA SER A 70 -8.57 1.16 5.64
C SER A 70 -8.28 1.90 6.94
N GLY A 71 -7.61 3.04 6.83
CA GLY A 71 -7.14 3.84 7.95
C GLY A 71 -5.77 3.42 8.48
N ALA A 72 -5.29 4.14 9.49
CA ALA A 72 -4.07 3.78 10.19
C ALA A 72 -4.25 2.43 10.91
N LEU A 73 -3.26 1.55 10.79
CA LEU A 73 -3.23 0.31 11.55
C LEU A 73 -2.93 0.62 13.02
N SER A 74 -3.72 0.08 13.93
CA SER A 74 -3.41 0.04 15.35
C SER A 74 -2.25 -0.93 15.63
N ALA A 75 -1.69 -0.90 16.84
CA ALA A 75 -0.65 -1.85 17.24
C ALA A 75 -1.15 -3.31 17.12
N ALA A 76 -2.39 -3.57 17.54
CA ALA A 76 -3.02 -4.89 17.43
C ALA A 76 -3.22 -5.31 15.96
N ASP A 77 -3.55 -4.37 15.07
CA ASP A 77 -3.65 -4.66 13.64
C ASP A 77 -2.31 -5.06 13.05
N VAL A 78 -1.24 -4.36 13.43
CA VAL A 78 0.11 -4.67 12.98
C VAL A 78 0.51 -6.05 13.47
N GLU A 79 0.28 -6.37 14.75
CA GLU A 79 0.58 -7.69 15.32
C GLU A 79 -0.16 -8.81 14.56
N ASN A 80 -1.47 -8.68 14.40
CA ASN A 80 -2.29 -9.66 13.68
C ASN A 80 -1.88 -9.82 12.21
N LEU A 81 -1.65 -8.70 11.52
CA LEU A 81 -1.19 -8.69 10.13
C LEU A 81 0.15 -9.42 9.98
N THR A 82 1.10 -9.13 10.87
CA THR A 82 2.45 -9.71 10.80
C THR A 82 2.40 -11.19 11.12
N ALA A 83 1.62 -11.61 12.11
CA ALA A 83 1.42 -13.03 12.43
C ALA A 83 0.81 -13.81 11.26
N MET A 84 -0.21 -13.25 10.61
CA MET A 84 -0.83 -13.84 9.42
C MET A 84 0.17 -13.99 8.26
N VAL A 85 0.96 -12.94 7.98
CA VAL A 85 1.98 -12.99 6.93
C VAL A 85 3.05 -14.05 7.24
N TRP A 86 3.51 -14.14 8.49
CA TRP A 86 4.50 -15.16 8.87
C TRP A 86 3.95 -16.59 8.73
N SER A 87 2.73 -16.83 9.21
CA SER A 87 2.06 -18.13 9.06
C SER A 87 1.91 -18.53 7.58
N ALA A 88 1.61 -17.58 6.70
CA ALA A 88 1.42 -17.83 5.27
C ALA A 88 2.71 -18.13 4.50
N ILE A 89 3.89 -17.76 5.03
CA ILE A 89 5.19 -18.01 4.35
C ILE A 89 6.01 -19.13 5.00
N SER A 90 5.63 -19.58 6.20
CA SER A 90 6.27 -20.71 6.90
C SER A 90 5.69 -22.08 6.51
N ASN A 91 4.57 -22.09 5.77
CA ASN A 91 4.00 -23.28 5.14
C ASN A 91 4.37 -23.33 3.66
#